data_AF-A0A528AS71-F1
#
_entry.id   AF-A0A528AS71-F1
#
_cell.length_a   1.000
_cell.length_b   1.000
_cell.length_c   1.000
_cell.angle_alpha   90.00
_cell.angle_beta   90.00
_cell.angle_gamma   90.00
#
_symmetry.space_group_name_H-M   'P 1'
#
loop_
_entity.id
_entity.type
_entity.pdbx_description
1 polymer ?
#
loop_
_entity_poly.entity_id
_entity_poly.type
_entity_poly.pdbx_seq_one_letter_code
_entity_poly.pdbx_strand_id
1 'polypeptide(L)'
;AILVRTYGWLVLLRRDGLINTALTGSGLTAEPLPLVYNFTGTLIGMVHYMLPLFLLPVYAAMRDIDQNLIRAAASMGATLGQVMRTVI
;
A
#
# COMPACT_ATOMS: atom_id res chain seq x y z
N ALA A 1 7.97 15.17 -13.68
CA ALA A 1 7.74 14.61 -12.33
C ALA A 1 7.89 13.08 -12.25
N ILE A 2 7.35 12.31 -13.20
CA ILE A 2 7.46 10.83 -13.21
C ILE A 2 8.92 10.33 -13.14
N LEU A 3 9.83 10.92 -13.92
CA LEU A 3 11.25 10.51 -13.95
C LEU A 3 11.93 10.64 -12.58
N VAL A 4 11.69 11.73 -11.86
CA VAL A 4 12.27 11.93 -10.51
C VAL A 4 11.78 10.84 -9.54
N ARG A 5 10.52 10.42 -9.65
CA ARG A 5 9.95 9.34 -8.83
C ARG A 5 10.52 7.98 -9.18
N THR A 6 10.62 7.63 -10.47
CA THR A 6 11.22 6.35 -10.90
C THR A 6 12.70 6.27 -10.54
N TYR A 7 13.47 7.33 -10.78
CA TYR A 7 14.89 7.38 -10.41
C TYR A 7 15.09 7.39 -8.89
N GLY A 8 14.23 8.08 -8.13
CA GLY A 8 14.27 8.06 -6.66
C GLY A 8 14.08 6.65 -6.08
N TRP A 9 13.08 5.90 -6.56
CA TRP A 9 12.90 4.50 -6.18
C TRP A 9 14.07 3.62 -6.60
N LEU A 10 14.60 3.83 -7.80
CA LEU A 10 15.75 3.08 -8.30
C LEU A 10 17.01 3.28 -7.44
N VAL A 11 17.23 4.50 -6.92
CA VAL A 11 18.33 4.80 -6.00
C VAL A 11 18.12 4.15 -4.62
N LEU A 12 16.90 4.18 -4.09
CA LEU A 12 16.58 3.58 -2.78
C LEU A 12 16.68 2.05 -2.78
N LEU A 13 16.24 1.41 -3.86
CA LEU A 13 16.20 -0.04 -4.02
C LEU A 13 17.51 -0.63 -4.55
N ARG A 14 18.49 0.20 -4.92
CA ARG A 14 19.79 -0.28 -5.45
C ARG A 14 20.48 -1.21 -4.45
N ARG A 15 21.41 -2.04 -4.96
CA ARG A 15 22.21 -2.95 -4.12
C ARG A 15 22.89 -2.22 -2.95
N ASP A 16 23.39 -1.02 -3.20
CA ASP A 16 23.99 -0.12 -2.20
C ASP A 16 23.03 0.97 -1.70
N GLY A 17 21.72 0.79 -1.88
CA GLY A 17 20.69 1.75 -1.51
C GLY A 17 20.41 1.77 0.00
N LEU A 18 19.68 2.80 0.44
CA LEU A 18 19.22 2.97 1.83
C LEU A 18 18.44 1.74 2.35
N ILE A 19 17.66 1.08 1.48
CA ILE A 19 16.84 -0.08 1.88
C ILE A 19 17.73 -1.30 2.18
N ASN A 20 18.68 -1.60 1.29
CA ASN A 20 19.59 -2.74 1.50
C ASN A 20 20.51 -2.51 2.69
N THR A 21 21.06 -1.31 2.84
CA THR A 21 21.91 -0.94 3.99
C THR A 21 21.15 -0.99 5.32
N ALA A 22 19.86 -0.62 5.35
CA ALA A 22 19.03 -0.81 6.52
C ALA A 22 18.69 -2.30 6.80
N LEU A 23 18.49 -3.12 5.77
CA LEU A 23 18.20 -4.56 5.89
C LEU A 23 19.42 -5.36 6.38
N THR A 24 20.61 -5.09 5.85
CA THR A 24 21.86 -5.68 6.36
C THR A 24 22.23 -5.11 7.73
N GLY A 25 22.04 -3.82 7.95
CA GLY A 25 22.28 -3.17 9.24
C GLY A 25 21.37 -3.64 10.38
N SER A 26 20.15 -4.07 10.06
CA SER A 26 19.21 -4.67 11.02
C SER A 26 19.40 -6.18 11.22
N GLY A 27 20.35 -6.80 10.51
CA GLY A 27 20.66 -8.22 10.64
C GLY A 27 19.61 -9.17 10.05
N LEU A 28 18.56 -8.65 9.39
CA LEU A 28 17.54 -9.47 8.73
C LEU A 28 18.08 -10.22 7.51
N THR A 29 19.16 -9.73 6.89
CA THR A 29 19.73 -10.29 5.66
C THR A 29 21.26 -10.27 5.72
N ALA A 30 21.92 -11.40 5.43
CA ALA A 30 23.37 -11.53 5.49
C ALA A 30 24.11 -10.92 4.28
N GLU A 31 23.43 -10.78 3.13
CA GLU A 31 24.01 -10.24 1.90
C GLU A 31 23.02 -9.28 1.20
N PRO A 32 23.48 -8.22 0.53
CA PRO A 32 22.62 -7.27 -0.17
C PRO A 32 21.77 -7.97 -1.25
N LEU A 33 20.45 -7.93 -1.07
CA LEU A 33 19.54 -8.52 -2.04
C LEU A 33 19.50 -7.63 -3.30
N PRO A 34 19.52 -8.22 -4.50
CA PRO A 34 19.19 -7.48 -5.71
C PRO A 34 17.71 -7.12 -5.63
N LEU A 35 17.39 -5.90 -5.15
CA LEU A 35 16.02 -5.40 -5.03
C LEU A 35 15.58 -4.63 -6.28
N VAL A 36 16.52 -4.07 -7.04
CA VAL A 36 16.24 -3.51 -8.39
C VAL A 36 16.14 -4.67 -9.38
N TYR A 37 15.10 -4.64 -10.22
CA TYR A 37 14.79 -5.69 -11.21
C TYR A 37 14.41 -7.06 -10.64
N ASN A 38 14.10 -7.14 -9.35
CA ASN A 38 13.60 -8.37 -8.71
C ASN A 38 12.10 -8.25 -8.43
N PHE A 39 11.43 -9.40 -8.32
CA PHE A 39 9.98 -9.51 -8.16
C PHE A 39 9.47 -8.58 -7.05
N THR A 40 10.11 -8.58 -5.88
CA THR A 40 9.69 -7.76 -4.72
C THR A 40 9.80 -6.26 -4.98
N GLY A 41 10.90 -5.78 -5.56
CA GLY A 41 11.08 -4.34 -5.85
C GLY A 41 10.14 -3.84 -6.94
N THR A 42 9.94 -4.66 -7.97
CA THR A 42 8.94 -4.40 -9.02
C THR A 42 7.52 -4.42 -8.45
N LEU A 43 7.21 -5.36 -7.54
CA LEU A 43 5.90 -5.46 -6.90
C LEU A 43 5.61 -4.23 -6.03
N ILE A 44 6.57 -3.76 -5.23
CA ILE A 44 6.41 -2.51 -4.45
C ILE A 44 6.17 -1.32 -5.39
N GLY A 45 6.94 -1.21 -6.47
CA GLY A 45 6.74 -0.19 -7.49
C GLY A 45 5.33 -0.25 -8.10
N MET A 46 4.91 -1.42 -8.57
CA MET A 46 3.59 -1.64 -9.15
C MET A 46 2.46 -1.34 -8.17
N VAL A 47 2.55 -1.79 -6.91
CA VAL A 47 1.56 -1.47 -5.88
C VAL A 47 1.47 0.05 -5.69
N HIS A 48 2.60 0.75 -5.62
CA HIS A 48 2.60 2.20 -5.45
C HIS A 48 1.95 2.96 -6.62
N TYR A 49 1.97 2.39 -7.84
CA TYR A 49 1.26 2.94 -9.00
C TYR A 49 -0.22 2.52 -9.07
N MET A 50 -0.53 1.27 -8.75
CA MET A 50 -1.89 0.73 -8.81
C MET A 50 -2.77 1.22 -7.65
N LEU A 51 -2.18 1.45 -6.46
CA LEU A 51 -2.91 1.82 -5.26
C LEU A 51 -3.64 3.18 -5.41
N PRO A 52 -3.02 4.27 -5.91
CA PRO A 52 -3.74 5.52 -6.18
C PRO A 52 -4.87 5.34 -7.20
N LEU A 53 -4.66 4.49 -8.22
CA LEU A 53 -5.65 4.23 -9.26
C LEU A 53 -6.85 3.45 -8.70
N PHE A 54 -6.60 2.50 -7.80
CA PHE A 54 -7.61 1.69 -7.12
C PHE A 54 -8.36 2.48 -6.04
N LEU A 55 -7.72 3.47 -5.41
CA LEU A 55 -8.33 4.26 -4.35
C LEU A 55 -9.54 5.07 -4.85
N LEU A 56 -9.49 5.59 -6.08
CA LEU A 56 -10.56 6.39 -6.68
C LEU A 56 -11.90 5.63 -6.80
N PRO A 57 -11.97 4.45 -7.46
CA PRO A 57 -13.21 3.70 -7.58
C PRO A 57 -13.69 3.16 -6.23
N VAL A 58 -12.78 2.74 -5.33
CA VAL A 58 -13.15 2.30 -3.98
C VAL A 58 -13.80 3.45 -3.20
N TYR A 59 -13.20 4.63 -3.24
CA TYR A 59 -13.77 5.80 -2.57
C TYR A 59 -15.13 6.20 -3.16
N ALA A 60 -15.27 6.15 -4.49
CA ALA A 60 -16.54 6.41 -5.15
C ALA A 60 -17.63 5.43 -4.70
N ALA A 61 -17.33 4.11 -4.71
CA ALA A 61 -18.26 3.08 -4.25
C ALA A 61 -18.62 3.25 -2.77
N MET A 62 -17.66 3.56 -1.90
CA MET A 62 -17.90 3.81 -0.48
C MET A 62 -18.77 5.05 -0.23
N ARG A 63 -18.63 6.09 -1.08
CA ARG A 63 -19.40 7.32 -0.96
C ARG A 63 -20.87 7.13 -1.36
N ASP A 64 -21.17 6.19 -2.25
CA ASP A 64 -22.54 5.87 -2.67
C ASP A 64 -23.34 5.09 -1.62
N ILE A 65 -22.68 4.56 -0.58
CA ILE A 65 -23.35 3.82 0.50
C ILE A 65 -24.20 4.78 1.35
N ASP A 66 -25.47 4.42 1.57
CA ASP A 66 -26.38 5.21 2.40
C ASP A 66 -25.90 5.25 3.86
N GLN A 67 -25.62 6.46 4.36
CA GLN A 67 -25.27 6.76 5.74
C GLN A 67 -26.32 6.26 6.75
N ASN A 68 -27.58 6.09 6.34
CA ASN A 68 -28.63 5.54 7.18
C ASN A 68 -28.41 4.06 7.51
N LEU A 69 -27.84 3.28 6.60
CA LEU A 69 -27.50 1.87 6.86
C LEU A 69 -26.39 1.77 7.92
N ILE A 70 -25.40 2.67 7.83
CA ILE A 70 -24.32 2.77 8.82
C ILE A 70 -24.87 3.15 10.20
N ARG A 71 -25.78 4.14 10.25
CA ARG A 71 -26.43 4.58 11.49
C ARG A 71 -27.34 3.50 12.10
N ALA A 72 -28.07 2.75 11.28
CA ALA A 72 -28.91 1.64 11.73
C ALA A 72 -28.08 0.45 12.24
N ALA A 73 -26.96 0.13 11.58
CA ALA A 73 -26.04 -0.89 12.08
C ALA A 73 -25.43 -0.47 13.42
N ALA A 74 -25.04 0.80 13.56
CA ALA A 74 -24.51 1.34 14.82
C ALA A 74 -25.56 1.33 15.95
N SER A 75 -26.82 1.66 15.67
CA SER A 75 -27.90 1.60 16.68
C SER A 75 -28.25 0.18 17.11
N MET A 76 -28.00 -0.82 16.25
CA MET A 76 -28.12 -2.24 16.56
C MET A 76 -26.90 -2.80 17.34
N GLY A 77 -25.94 -1.95 17.71
CA GLY A 77 -24.75 -2.34 18.47
C GLY A 77 -23.60 -2.89 17.62
N ALA A 78 -23.62 -2.72 16.30
CA ALA A 78 -22.51 -3.15 15.44
C ALA A 78 -21.25 -2.31 15.68
N THR A 79 -20.12 -2.99 15.83
CA THR A 79 -18.79 -2.37 15.91
C THR A 79 -18.31 -1.95 14.51
N LEU A 80 -17.36 -1.01 14.43
CA LEU A 80 -16.83 -0.49 13.16
C LEU A 80 -16.40 -1.61 12.19
N GLY A 81 -15.72 -2.65 12.69
CA GLY A 81 -15.28 -3.78 11.87
C GLY A 81 -16.43 -4.66 11.35
N GLN A 82 -17.57 -4.72 12.07
CA GLN A 82 -18.77 -5.43 11.61
C GLN A 82 -19.51 -4.62 10.56
N VAL A 83 -19.64 -3.30 10.75
CA VAL A 83 -20.23 -2.41 9.74
C VAL A 83 -19.44 -2.48 8.43
N MET A 84 -18.10 -2.45 8.52
CA MET A 84 -17.20 -2.56 7.36
C MET A 84 -17.23 -3.92 6.66
N ARG A 85 -17.72 -5.00 7.30
CA ARG A 85 -17.80 -6.34 6.69
C ARG A 85 -19.18 -6.70 6.17
N THR A 86 -20.23 -6.05 6.68
CA THR A 86 -21.63 -6.43 6.41
C THR A 86 -22.36 -5.40 5.56
N VAL A 87 -21.98 -4.12 5.63
CA VAL A 87 -22.63 -3.01 4.90
C VAL A 87 -21.77 -2.51 3.74
N ILE A 88 -20.45 -2.53 3.91
CA ILE A 88 -19.43 -2.14 2.91
C ILE A 88 -18.87 -3.42 2.28
#